data_AF-A0A0F9DJS7-F1
#
_entry.id   AF-A0A0F9DJS7-F1
#
_cell.length_a   1.000
_cell.length_b   1.000
_cell.length_c   1.000
_cell.angle_alpha   90.00
_cell.angle_beta   90.00
_cell.angle_gamma   90.00
#
_symmetry.space_group_name_H-M   'P 1'
#
loop_
_entity.id
_entity.type
_entity.pdbx_description
1 polymer ?
#
loop_
_entity_poly.entity_id
_entity_poly.type
_entity_poly.pdbx_seq_one_letter_code
_entity_poly.pdbx_strand_id
1 'polypeptide(L)'
;YGDAEDDPTLQIEMKADASTRAEAYLSEHQDTRQRFDHVVSLITGFETPYGMELLATVHWVRQHDGSATVDDAIAKVYAWNDRKKMFPEQHICLAWDVLDREGSLAKNQA
;
A
#
# COMPACT_ATOMS: atom_id res chain seq x y z
N TYR A 1 20.04 -23.46 -17.46
CA TYR A 1 19.51 -23.22 -16.10
C TYR A 1 20.68 -23.37 -15.16
N GLY A 2 21.29 -22.24 -14.78
CA GLY A 2 22.58 -22.20 -14.09
C GLY A 2 22.60 -21.09 -13.07
N ASP A 3 23.14 -21.45 -11.91
CA ASP A 3 23.66 -20.63 -10.81
C ASP A 3 22.63 -19.85 -9.99
N ALA A 4 21.96 -20.60 -9.12
CA ALA A 4 21.30 -20.08 -7.94
C ALA A 4 22.37 -19.72 -6.89
N GLU A 5 22.90 -18.50 -6.98
CA GLU A 5 23.39 -17.80 -5.81
C GLU A 5 22.17 -17.20 -5.10
N ASP A 6 21.34 -18.09 -4.52
CA ASP A 6 20.11 -17.74 -3.80
C ASP A 6 20.49 -17.28 -2.39
N ASP A 7 21.20 -16.16 -2.32
CA ASP A 7 21.50 -15.48 -1.06
C ASP A 7 20.40 -14.45 -0.77
N PRO A 8 19.50 -14.69 0.20
CA PRO A 8 18.43 -13.76 0.56
C PRO A 8 18.95 -12.44 1.15
N THR A 9 20.26 -12.35 1.43
CA THR A 9 20.91 -11.13 1.92
C THR A 9 21.52 -10.27 0.82
N LEU A 10 21.57 -10.79 -0.42
CA LEU A 10 22.04 -10.02 -1.57
C LEU A 10 21.12 -8.81 -1.78
N GLN A 11 21.69 -7.61 -1.78
CA GLN A 11 20.91 -6.40 -2.01
C GLN A 11 20.48 -6.32 -3.47
N ILE A 12 19.18 -6.13 -3.69
CA ILE A 12 18.64 -5.92 -5.03
C ILE A 12 18.99 -4.49 -5.47
N GLU A 13 19.80 -4.38 -6.52
CA GLU A 13 20.16 -3.10 -7.12
C GLU A 13 19.36 -2.82 -8.39
N MET A 14 19.04 -1.54 -8.60
CA MET A 14 18.36 -1.09 -9.81
C MET A 14 19.37 -0.95 -10.95
N LYS A 15 19.05 -1.50 -12.13
CA LYS A 15 19.85 -1.24 -13.34
C LYS A 15 19.76 0.23 -13.74
N ALA A 16 20.86 0.80 -14.21
CA ALA A 16 20.97 2.22 -14.51
C ALA A 16 19.89 2.78 -15.46
N ASP A 17 19.37 1.96 -16.37
CA ASP A 17 18.35 2.33 -17.38
C ASP A 17 16.93 1.85 -17.04
N ALA A 18 16.74 1.16 -15.91
CA ALA A 18 15.48 0.48 -15.61
C ALA A 18 14.31 1.46 -15.44
N SER A 19 14.52 2.57 -14.72
CA SER A 19 13.49 3.60 -14.50
C SER A 19 13.05 4.24 -15.81
N THR A 20 14.02 4.73 -16.61
CA THR A 20 13.75 5.36 -17.90
C THR A 20 12.96 4.44 -18.84
N ARG A 21 13.29 3.14 -18.85
CA ARG A 21 12.57 2.15 -19.67
C ARG A 21 11.16 1.88 -19.16
N ALA A 22 10.97 1.82 -17.85
CA ALA A 22 9.65 1.65 -17.25
C ALA A 22 8.75 2.86 -17.55
N GLU A 23 9.28 4.07 -17.43
CA GLU A 23 8.57 5.32 -17.78
C GLU A 23 8.19 5.37 -19.26
N ALA A 24 9.12 5.02 -20.17
CA ALA A 24 8.84 4.96 -21.59
C ALA A 24 7.72 3.97 -21.91
N TYR A 25 7.75 2.78 -21.29
CA TYR A 25 6.72 1.76 -21.44
C TYR A 25 5.35 2.24 -20.91
N LEU A 26 5.32 2.87 -19.73
CA LEU A 26 4.08 3.41 -19.14
C LEU A 26 3.50 4.57 -19.96
N SER A 27 4.32 5.31 -20.69
CA SER A 27 3.85 6.42 -21.54
C SER A 27 2.93 5.96 -22.67
N GLU A 28 3.06 4.71 -23.11
CA GLU A 28 2.22 4.09 -24.15
C GLU A 28 0.97 3.39 -23.56
N HIS A 29 0.85 3.31 -22.23
CA HIS A 29 -0.20 2.55 -21.53
C HIS A 29 -0.98 3.44 -20.54
N GLN A 30 -1.86 4.30 -21.08
CA GLN A 30 -2.58 5.30 -20.29
C GLN A 30 -3.35 4.72 -19.09
N ASP A 31 -4.08 3.62 -19.27
CA ASP A 31 -4.84 2.97 -18.18
C ASP A 31 -3.92 2.44 -17.06
N THR A 32 -2.77 1.89 -17.45
CA THR A 32 -1.79 1.36 -16.49
C THR A 32 -1.15 2.52 -15.72
N ARG A 33 -0.83 3.62 -16.41
CA ARG A 33 -0.30 4.83 -15.80
C ARG A 33 -1.28 5.44 -14.80
N GLN A 34 -2.57 5.51 -15.12
CA GLN A 34 -3.59 6.01 -14.19
C GLN A 34 -3.68 5.16 -12.91
N ARG A 35 -3.65 3.83 -13.04
CA ARG A 35 -3.64 2.92 -11.89
C ARG A 35 -2.36 3.07 -11.06
N PHE A 36 -1.22 3.23 -11.74
CA PHE A 36 0.06 3.49 -11.08
C PHE A 36 0.02 4.80 -10.27
N ASP A 37 -0.42 5.91 -10.89
CA ASP A 37 -0.54 7.21 -10.24
C ASP A 37 -1.51 7.16 -9.04
N HIS A 38 -2.60 6.39 -9.14
CA HIS A 38 -3.51 6.17 -8.02
C HIS A 38 -2.82 5.42 -6.86
N VAL A 39 -2.07 4.35 -7.15
CA VAL A 39 -1.31 3.64 -6.11
C VAL A 39 -0.26 4.56 -5.49
N VAL A 40 0.46 5.36 -6.29
CA VAL A 40 1.43 6.33 -5.78
C VAL A 40 0.77 7.34 -4.85
N SER A 41 -0.37 7.92 -5.23
CA SER A 41 -1.14 8.83 -4.37
C SER A 41 -1.52 8.15 -3.04
N LEU A 42 -2.04 6.92 -3.13
CA LEU A 42 -2.50 6.15 -1.98
C LEU A 42 -1.37 5.84 -0.98
N ILE A 43 -0.18 5.50 -1.46
CA ILE A 43 0.94 5.10 -0.59
C ILE A 43 1.84 6.27 -0.18
N THR A 44 1.59 7.49 -0.67
CA THR A 44 2.41 8.66 -0.35
C THR A 44 2.38 8.93 1.17
N GLY A 45 3.54 8.95 1.81
CA GLY A 45 3.69 9.04 3.27
C GLY A 45 3.65 7.70 4.02
N PHE A 46 3.49 6.56 3.32
CA PHE A 46 3.46 5.20 3.86
C PHE A 46 4.50 4.27 3.23
N GLU A 47 5.51 4.79 2.53
CA GLU A 47 6.42 4.02 1.64
C GLU A 47 7.38 3.07 2.38
N THR A 48 7.50 3.21 3.70
CA THR A 48 8.32 2.31 4.52
C THR A 48 7.64 0.96 4.70
N PRO A 49 8.38 -0.13 5.02
CA PRO A 49 7.76 -1.42 5.34
C PRO A 49 6.69 -1.33 6.44
N TYR A 50 6.92 -0.48 7.45
CA TYR A 50 5.94 -0.21 8.51
C TYR A 50 4.69 0.48 7.97
N GLY A 51 4.86 1.54 7.17
CA GLY A 51 3.75 2.29 6.58
C GLY A 51 2.90 1.43 5.66
N MET A 52 3.54 0.64 4.78
CA MET A 52 2.86 -0.27 3.88
C MET A 52 2.12 -1.37 4.63
N GLU A 53 2.72 -1.93 5.70
CA GLU A 53 2.06 -2.93 6.54
C GLU A 53 0.81 -2.34 7.23
N LEU A 54 0.91 -1.12 7.76
CA LEU A 54 -0.20 -0.41 8.39
C LEU A 54 -1.33 -0.15 7.38
N LEU A 55 -1.03 0.48 6.25
CA LEU A 55 -2.01 0.85 5.23
C LEU A 55 -2.74 -0.39 4.69
N ALA A 56 -2.01 -1.47 4.39
CA ALA A 56 -2.59 -2.73 3.94
C ALA A 56 -3.48 -3.39 5.00
N THR A 57 -3.07 -3.35 6.28
CA THR A 57 -3.86 -3.92 7.38
C THR A 57 -5.19 -3.17 7.54
N VAL A 58 -5.16 -1.83 7.56
CA VAL A 58 -6.38 -1.01 7.71
C VAL A 58 -7.29 -1.13 6.49
N HIS A 59 -6.71 -1.15 5.28
CA HIS A 59 -7.47 -1.39 4.05
C HIS A 59 -8.22 -2.72 4.09
N TRP A 60 -7.57 -3.80 4.55
CA TRP A 60 -8.20 -5.11 4.64
C TRP A 60 -9.39 -5.11 5.61
N VAL A 61 -9.21 -4.57 6.80
CA VAL A 61 -10.26 -4.48 7.84
C VAL A 61 -11.47 -3.66 7.34
N ARG A 62 -11.21 -2.58 6.59
CA ARG A 62 -12.27 -1.78 5.97
C ARG A 62 -13.01 -2.54 4.87
N GLN A 63 -12.27 -3.22 3.99
CA GLN A 63 -12.84 -3.82 2.78
C GLN A 63 -13.47 -5.20 3.00
N HIS A 64 -12.94 -5.99 3.93
CA HIS A 64 -13.31 -7.40 4.12
C HIS A 64 -14.04 -7.66 5.44
N ASP A 65 -13.62 -7.03 6.54
CA ASP A 65 -14.30 -7.16 7.83
C ASP A 65 -15.47 -6.17 8.00
N GLY A 66 -15.75 -5.36 6.97
CA GLY A 66 -16.90 -4.45 6.95
C GLY A 66 -16.84 -3.38 8.02
N SER A 67 -15.64 -2.96 8.43
CA SER A 67 -15.52 -1.85 9.38
C SER A 67 -16.15 -0.59 8.79
N ALA A 68 -17.11 -0.01 9.52
CA ALA A 68 -17.82 1.20 9.08
C ALA A 68 -17.22 2.47 9.69
N THR A 69 -16.47 2.35 10.79
CA THR A 69 -15.88 3.47 11.51
C THR A 69 -14.40 3.21 11.82
N VAL A 70 -13.68 4.29 12.14
CA VAL A 70 -12.28 4.22 12.56
C VAL A 70 -12.12 3.47 13.88
N ASP A 71 -13.05 3.63 14.83
CA ASP A 71 -13.02 2.93 16.12
C ASP A 71 -13.17 1.41 15.96
N ASP A 72 -14.07 0.98 15.08
CA ASP A 72 -14.23 -0.44 14.73
C ASP A 72 -12.97 -0.96 14.01
N ALA A 73 -12.33 -0.12 13.19
CA ALA A 73 -11.09 -0.50 12.51
C ALA A 73 -9.94 -0.69 13.52
N ILE A 74 -9.81 0.19 14.51
CA ILE A 74 -8.84 0.05 15.61
C ILE A 74 -9.07 -1.27 16.35
N ALA A 75 -10.32 -1.53 16.77
CA ALA A 75 -10.67 -2.75 17.49
C ALA A 75 -10.33 -4.02 16.69
N LYS A 76 -10.66 -4.03 15.40
CA LYS A 76 -10.38 -5.16 14.49
C LYS A 76 -8.90 -5.34 14.19
N VAL A 77 -8.15 -4.26 13.99
CA VAL A 77 -6.68 -4.31 13.82
C VAL A 77 -6.05 -4.96 15.05
N TYR A 78 -6.44 -4.55 16.26
CA TYR A 78 -5.90 -5.12 17.50
C TYR A 78 -6.39 -6.55 17.80
N ALA A 79 -7.56 -6.93 17.29
CA ALA A 79 -8.09 -8.29 17.41
C ALA A 79 -7.40 -9.28 16.46
N TRP A 80 -6.73 -8.80 15.39
CA TRP A 80 -6.12 -9.66 14.39
C TRP A 80 -5.03 -10.57 14.98
N ASN A 81 -4.03 -9.98 15.62
CA ASN A 81 -2.98 -10.68 16.38
C ASN A 81 -2.18 -9.70 17.25
N ASP A 82 -1.36 -10.24 18.16
CA ASP A 82 -0.56 -9.42 19.08
C ASP A 82 0.44 -8.50 18.39
N ARG A 83 1.00 -8.90 17.23
CA ARG A 83 1.92 -8.04 16.48
C ARG A 83 1.23 -6.78 15.99
N LYS A 84 -0.04 -6.84 15.57
CA LYS A 84 -0.77 -5.66 15.06
C LYS A 84 -1.06 -4.60 16.13
N LYS A 85 -0.94 -4.93 17.42
CA LYS A 85 -0.98 -3.96 18.54
C LYS A 85 0.22 -3.00 18.56
N MET A 86 1.24 -3.24 17.71
CA MET A 86 2.36 -2.30 17.52
C MET A 86 1.96 -1.00 16.82
N PHE A 87 0.80 -0.96 16.17
CA PHE A 87 0.31 0.24 15.48
C PHE A 87 -0.38 1.17 16.48
N PRO A 88 0.12 2.40 16.71
CA PRO A 88 -0.61 3.39 17.52
C PRO A 88 -1.95 3.73 16.88
N GLU A 89 -2.98 3.97 17.70
CA GLU A 89 -4.33 4.34 17.23
C GLU A 89 -4.29 5.53 16.29
N GLN A 90 -3.47 6.54 16.58
CA GLN A 90 -3.29 7.73 15.74
C GLN A 90 -2.82 7.38 14.32
N HIS A 91 -1.96 6.38 14.17
CA HIS A 91 -1.49 5.93 12.86
C HIS A 91 -2.59 5.17 12.11
N ILE A 92 -3.38 4.37 12.83
CA ILE A 92 -4.55 3.67 12.27
C ILE A 92 -5.58 4.70 11.77
N CYS A 93 -5.85 5.76 12.54
CA CYS A 93 -6.72 6.85 12.12
C CYS A 93 -6.22 7.54 10.86
N LEU A 94 -4.92 7.86 10.78
CA LEU A 94 -4.34 8.49 9.61
C LEU A 94 -4.48 7.61 8.35
N ALA A 95 -4.19 6.31 8.48
CA ALA A 95 -4.36 5.36 7.37
C ALA A 95 -5.83 5.24 6.95
N TRP A 96 -6.76 5.23 7.91
CA TRP A 96 -8.20 5.23 7.65
C TRP A 96 -8.63 6.45 6.85
N ASP A 97 -8.21 7.66 7.25
CA ASP A 97 -8.55 8.90 6.58
C ASP A 97 -8.02 8.96 5.13
N VAL A 98 -6.79 8.47 4.91
CA VAL A 98 -6.21 8.38 3.57
C VAL A 98 -7.00 7.42 2.69
N LEU A 99 -7.35 6.25 3.21
CA LEU A 99 -8.18 5.27 2.51
C LEU A 99 -9.59 5.80 2.21
N ASP A 100 -10.16 6.64 3.08
CA ASP A 100 -11.48 7.22 2.87
C ASP A 100 -11.49 8.26 1.75
N ARG A 101 -10.45 9.10 1.70
CA ARG A 101 -10.24 10.09 0.63
C ARG A 101 -10.03 9.40 -0.72
N GLU A 102 -9.10 8.45 -0.79
CA GLU A 102 -8.79 7.73 -2.04
C GLU A 102 -9.93 6.80 -2.49
N GLY A 103 -10.62 6.15 -1.55
CA GLY A 103 -11.80 5.31 -1.84
C GLY A 103 -13.00 6.12 -2.37
N SER A 104 -13.12 7.40 -2.01
CA SER A 104 -14.10 8.31 -2.61
C SER A 104 -13.69 8.76 -4.02
N LEU A 105 -12.38 8.93 -4.27
CA LEU A 105 -11.86 9.29 -5.60
C LEU A 105 -12.05 8.14 -6.61
N ALA A 106 -11.84 6.89 -6.19
CA ALA A 106 -12.07 5.71 -7.05
C ALA A 106 -13.54 5.49 -7.41
N LYS A 107 -14.49 5.88 -6.54
CA LYS A 107 -15.94 5.77 -6.80
C LYS A 107 -16.48 6.86 -7.73
N ASN A 108 -15.80 8.00 -7.83
CA ASN A 108 -16.19 9.13 -8.67
C ASN A 108 -15.61 9.08 -10.10
N GLN A 109 -14.96 7.96 -10.48
CA GLN A 109 -14.46 7.72 -11.84
C GLN A 109 -15.31 6.67 -12.61
N ALA A 110 -16.55 6.43 -12.17
CA ALA A 110 -17.51 5.53 -12.82
C ALA A 110 -18.59 6.29 -13.60
#